data_AF-A0A976EBT2-F1
#
_entry.id   AF-A0A976EBT2-F1
#
_cell.length_a   1.000
_cell.length_b   1.000
_cell.length_c   1.000
_cell.angle_alpha   90.00
_cell.angle_beta   90.00
_cell.angle_gamma   90.00
#
_symmetry.space_group_name_H-M   'P 1'
#
loop_
_entity.id
_entity.type
_entity.pdbx_description
1 polymer ?
#
loop_
_entity_poly.entity_id
_entity_poly.type
_entity_poly.pdbx_seq_one_letter_code
_entity_poly.pdbx_strand_id
1 'polypeptide(L)' 'MKRNIGSILAGMGVLFILFACFAFMSDKAVLGFTLTKWETIVPFLVGALFLFVGVGMLNKVAD' A
#
# COMPACT_ATOMS: atom_id res chain seq x y z
N MET A 1 -6.11 17.99 -11.11
CA MET A 1 -4.90 17.67 -10.30
C MET A 1 -5.19 16.85 -9.04
N LYS A 2 -6.12 17.28 -8.16
CA LYS A 2 -6.45 16.54 -6.92
C LYS A 2 -6.88 15.08 -7.14
N ARG A 3 -7.65 14.82 -8.21
CA ARG A 3 -8.04 13.46 -8.63
C ARG A 3 -6.84 12.58 -9.01
N ASN A 4 -5.88 13.12 -9.78
CA ASN A 4 -4.68 12.39 -10.19
C ASN A 4 -3.80 12.01 -8.98
N ILE A 5 -3.66 12.90 -8.01
CA ILE A 5 -2.92 12.63 -6.76
C ILE A 5 -3.63 11.53 -5.96
N GLY A 6 -4.96 11.60 -5.83
CA GLY A 6 -5.75 10.56 -5.18
C GLY A 6 -5.61 9.19 -5.84
N SER A 7 -5.62 9.13 -7.18
CA SER A 7 -5.42 7.87 -7.91
C SER A 7 -4.01 7.31 -7.76
N ILE A 8 -2.98 8.17 -7.72
CA ILE A 8 -1.60 7.74 -7.49
C ILE A 8 -1.45 7.18 -6.07
N LEU A 9 -1.96 7.88 -5.06
CA LEU A 9 -1.93 7.40 -3.67
C LEU A 9 -2.66 6.07 -3.51
N ALA A 10 -3.85 5.94 -4.10
CA ALA A 10 -4.62 4.70 -4.06
C ALA A 10 -3.85 3.56 -4.75
N GLY A 11 -3.28 3.83 -5.94
CA GLY A 11 -2.46 2.85 -6.66
C GLY A 11 -1.22 2.41 -5.88
N MET A 12 -0.50 3.35 -5.27
CA MET A 12 0.65 3.03 -4.39
C MET A 12 0.22 2.23 -3.17
N GLY A 13 -0.92 2.56 -2.56
CA GLY A 13 -1.47 1.83 -1.43
C GLY A 13 -1.72 0.36 -1.76
N VAL A 14 -2.32 0.09 -2.92
CA VAL A 14 -2.52 -1.29 -3.43
C VAL A 14 -1.18 -2.01 -3.60
N LEU A 15 -0.17 -1.37 -4.20
CA LEU A 15 1.14 -1.98 -4.42
C LEU A 15 1.83 -2.37 -3.09
N PHE A 16 1.78 -1.50 -2.08
CA PHE A 16 2.36 -1.79 -0.77
C PHE A 16 1.64 -2.92 -0.04
N ILE A 17 0.31 -2.98 -0.12
CA ILE A 17 -0.48 -4.08 0.44
C ILE A 17 -0.10 -5.40 -0.24
N LEU A 18 -0.04 -5.43 -1.57
CA LEU A 18 0.35 -6.64 -2.31
C LEU A 18 1.77 -7.08 -1.98
N PHE A 19 2.71 -6.14 -1.88
CA PHE A 19 4.07 -6.43 -1.46
C PHE A 19 4.11 -7.03 -0.05
N ALA A 20 3.38 -6.45 0.89
CA ALA A 20 3.30 -6.95 2.27
C ALA A 20 2.71 -8.35 2.34
N CYS A 21 1.63 -8.63 1.61
CA CYS A 21 1.04 -9.96 1.51
C CYS A 21 2.02 -10.98 0.93
N PHE A 22 2.73 -10.64 -0.15
CA PHE A 22 3.75 -11.51 -0.74
C PHE A 22 4.92 -11.75 0.20
N ALA A 23 5.39 -10.71 0.89
CA ALA A 23 6.46 -10.81 1.88
C ALA A 23 6.05 -11.64 3.10
N PHE A 24 4.80 -11.53 3.56
CA PHE A 24 4.31 -12.29 4.71
C PHE A 24 4.20 -13.79 4.42
N MET A 25 3.82 -14.13 3.19
CA MET A 25 3.66 -15.52 2.74
C MET A 25 4.98 -16.16 2.32
N SER A 26 6.00 -15.38 1.97
CA SER A 26 7.30 -15.87 1.53
C SER A 26 8.23 -16.12 2.72
N ASP A 27 8.74 -17.35 2.86
CA ASP A 27 9.84 -17.66 3.78
C ASP A 27 11.22 -17.27 3.21
N LYS A 28 11.27 -16.68 2.02
CA LYS A 28 12.48 -16.23 1.32
C LYS A 28 12.48 -14.71 1.18
N ALA A 29 13.68 -14.14 1.01
CA ALA A 29 13.85 -12.72 0.75
C ALA A 29 12.97 -12.25 -0.42
N VAL A 30 12.15 -11.22 -0.20
CA VAL A 30 11.27 -10.63 -1.22
C VAL A 30 11.87 -9.31 -1.67
N LEU A 31 12.12 -9.18 -2.98
CA LEU A 31 12.83 -8.04 -3.58
C LEU A 31 14.18 -7.73 -2.92
N GLY A 32 14.89 -8.75 -2.44
CA GLY A 32 16.18 -8.60 -1.76
C GLY A 32 16.07 -8.24 -0.26
N PHE A 33 14.87 -8.04 0.27
CA PHE A 33 14.64 -7.80 1.70
C PHE A 33 14.29 -9.10 2.41
N THR A 34 15.04 -9.43 3.47
CA THR A 34 14.65 -10.44 4.46
C THR A 34 13.78 -9.77 5.49
N LEU A 35 12.46 -9.96 5.38
CA LEU A 35 11.48 -9.42 6.32
C LEU A 35 10.95 -10.57 7.18
N THR A 36 10.94 -10.39 8.48
CA THR A 36 10.17 -11.25 9.38
C THR A 36 8.68 -10.98 9.21
N LYS A 37 7.84 -11.97 9.52
CA LYS A 37 6.38 -11.84 9.43
C LYS A 37 5.86 -10.60 10.18
N TRP A 38 6.45 -10.26 11.31
CA TRP A 38 6.11 -9.06 12.08
C TRP A 38 6.51 -7.77 11.37
N GLU A 39 7.63 -7.74 10.66
CA GLU A 39 8.06 -6.54 9.92
C GLU A 39 7.17 -6.29 8.69
N THR A 40 6.55 -7.32 8.11
CA THR A 40 5.64 -7.17 6.96
C THR A 40 4.32 -6.45 7.31
N ILE A 41 4.00 -6.31 8.61
CA ILE A 41 2.84 -5.50 9.04
C ILE A 41 3.04 -4.02 8.70
N VAL A 42 4.29 -3.55 8.69
CA VAL A 42 4.63 -2.15 8.42
C VAL A 42 4.24 -1.75 6.99
N PRO A 43 4.72 -2.43 5.92
CA PRO A 43 4.31 -2.09 4.56
C PRO A 43 2.81 -2.30 4.34
N PHE A 44 2.17 -3.24 5.04
CA PHE A 44 0.72 -3.41 4.97
C PHE A 44 -0.03 -2.17 5.50
N LEU A 45 0.33 -1.70 6.70
CA LEU A 45 -0.30 -0.53 7.32
C LEU A 45 -0.04 0.75 6.52
N VAL A 46 1.18 0.92 6.01
CA VAL A 46 1.52 2.04 5.12
C VAL A 46 0.67 2.00 3.85
N GLY A 47 0.54 0.82 3.23
CA GLY A 47 -0.30 0.64 2.05
C GLY A 47 -1.78 0.91 2.31
N ALA A 48 -2.31 0.42 3.44
CA ALA A 48 -3.68 0.69 3.87
C ALA A 48 -3.93 2.19 4.07
N LEU A 49 -3.01 2.89 4.74
CA LEU A 49 -3.11 4.35 4.94
C LEU A 49 -3.15 5.08 3.59
N PHE A 50 -2.25 4.75 2.68
CA PHE A 50 -2.17 5.36 1.35
C PHE A 50 -3.44 5.10 0.54
N LEU A 51 -3.99 3.89 0.65
CA LEU A 51 -5.24 3.53 -0.01
C LEU A 51 -6.42 4.31 0.56
N PHE A 52 -6.57 4.37 1.89
CA PHE A 52 -7.64 5.11 2.55
C PHE A 52 -7.59 6.60 2.21
N VAL A 53 -6.42 7.21 2.27
CA VAL A 53 -6.24 8.62 1.93
C VAL A 53 -6.50 8.85 0.43
N GLY A 54 -5.95 7.99 -0.43
CA GLY A 54 -6.12 8.09 -1.88
C GLY A 54 -7.58 7.99 -2.31
N VAL A 55 -8.31 6.98 -1.82
CA VAL A 55 -9.74 6.81 -2.08
C VAL A 55 -10.55 7.96 -1.48
N GLY A 56 -10.21 8.39 -0.26
CA GLY A 56 -10.87 9.54 0.37
C GLY A 56 -10.71 10.83 -0.43
N MET A 57 -9.55 11.05 -1.05
CA MET A 57 -9.31 12.19 -1.95
C MET A 57 -10.07 12.06 -3.26
N LEU A 58 -10.19 10.84 -3.82
CA LEU A 58 -10.98 10.61 -5.04
C LEU A 58 -12.46 10.89 -4.81
N ASN A 59 -13.02 10.44 -3.68
CA ASN A 59 -14.42 10.66 -3.34
C ASN A 59 -14.73 12.15 -3.13
N LYS A 60 -13.86 12.89 -2.43
CA LYS A 60 -13.99 14.35 -2.22
C LYS A 60 -13.89 15.21 -3.49
N VAL A 61 -13.45 14.65 -4.61
CA VAL A 61 -13.38 15.35 -5.91
C VAL A 61 -14.60 15.01 -6.79
N ALA A 62 -15.36 13.97 -6.43
CA ALA A 62 -16.60 13.61 -7.11
C ALA A 62 -17.82 14.39 -6.60
N ASP A 63 -17.73 14.96 -5.38
CA ASP A 63 -18.63 15.98 -4.82
C ASP A 63 -18.27 17.40 -5.29
#